data_AF-A0A8H3IX76-F1
#
_entry.id   AF-A0A8H3IX76-F1
#
_cell.length_a   1.000
_cell.length_b   1.000
_cell.length_c   1.000
_cell.angle_alpha   90.00
_cell.angle_beta   90.00
_cell.angle_gamma   90.00
#
_symmetry.space_group_name_H-M   'P 1'
#
loop_
_entity.id
_entity.type
_entity.pdbx_description
1 polymer ?
#
loop_
_entity_poly.entity_id
_entity_poly.type
_entity_poly.pdbx_seq_one_letter_code
_entity_poly.pdbx_strand_id
1 'polypeptide(L)'
;MEGVIESHPFVRAALITDRGGAGLALLVEPEAAVSYEEQEHRLLDAIWPSVQSANEICPVEQRIQKRLVAITGPMPRAAKGLPKRKMVYELYEKEIDGLYRKEEMRLKALDDEDVTKEAKADA
;
A
#
# COMPACT_ATOMS: atom_id res chain seq x y z
N MET A 1 0.22 10.46 -9.14
CA MET A 1 -0.03 9.99 -7.75
C MET A 1 1.26 9.78 -7.00
N GLU A 2 2.17 8.91 -7.48
CA GLU A 2 3.45 8.63 -6.78
C GLU A 2 4.28 9.89 -6.52
N GLY A 3 4.43 10.78 -7.51
CA GLY A 3 5.20 12.02 -7.34
C GLY A 3 4.69 12.96 -6.22
N VAL A 4 3.40 12.89 -5.86
CA VAL A 4 2.85 13.63 -4.70
C VAL A 4 3.37 13.02 -3.40
N ILE A 5 3.45 11.69 -3.33
CA ILE A 5 3.96 10.94 -2.18
C ILE A 5 5.48 11.11 -2.07
N GLU A 6 6.19 11.07 -3.19
CA GLU A 6 7.65 11.28 -3.29
C GLU A 6 8.08 12.71 -2.95
N SER A 7 7.16 13.68 -2.94
CA SER A 7 7.46 15.03 -2.46
C SER A 7 7.65 15.10 -0.94
N HIS A 8 7.27 14.05 -0.20
CA HIS A 8 7.46 13.98 1.24
C HIS A 8 8.93 13.70 1.59
N PRO A 9 9.56 14.45 2.51
CA PRO A 9 11.00 14.36 2.79
C PRO A 9 11.49 13.02 3.35
N PHE A 10 10.57 12.17 3.80
CA PHE A 10 10.88 10.82 4.30
C PHE A 10 10.69 9.71 3.26
N VAL A 11 10.31 10.06 2.03
CA VAL A 11 10.06 9.10 0.94
C VAL A 11 11.11 9.28 -0.14
N ARG A 12 11.86 8.22 -0.40
CA ARG A 12 12.87 8.18 -1.46
C ARG A 12 12.28 7.73 -2.80
N ALA A 13 11.31 6.83 -2.76
CA ALA A 13 10.54 6.40 -3.92
C ALA A 13 9.18 5.85 -3.47
N ALA A 14 8.18 6.03 -4.33
CA ALA A 14 6.86 5.46 -4.16
C ALA A 14 6.45 4.74 -5.44
N LEU A 15 6.01 3.49 -5.34
CA LEU A 15 5.51 2.73 -6.48
C LEU A 15 4.12 2.17 -6.20
N ILE A 16 3.18 2.53 -7.06
CA ILE A 16 1.84 1.98 -7.10
C ILE A 16 1.86 0.72 -7.96
N THR A 17 1.13 -0.30 -7.52
CA THR A 17 0.78 -1.48 -8.31
C THR A 17 -0.69 -1.77 -8.13
N ASP A 18 -1.34 -2.30 -9.17
CA ASP A 18 -2.71 -2.78 -9.11
C ASP A 18 -2.73 -4.31 -9.22
N ARG A 19 -3.81 -4.90 -8.71
CA ARG A 19 -4.19 -6.27 -9.00
C ARG A 19 -5.68 -6.22 -9.27
N GLY A 20 -6.07 -6.31 -10.54
CA GLY A 20 -7.42 -6.02 -11.03
C GLY A 20 -8.53 -6.40 -10.04
N GLY A 21 -9.28 -5.41 -9.56
CA GLY A 21 -10.40 -5.57 -8.62
C GLY A 21 -10.03 -5.55 -7.13
N ALA A 22 -8.76 -5.70 -6.75
CA ALA A 22 -8.31 -5.73 -5.35
C ALA A 22 -7.85 -4.36 -4.80
N GLY A 23 -8.02 -3.28 -5.58
CA GLY A 23 -7.56 -1.93 -5.24
C GLY A 23 -6.09 -1.68 -5.62
N LEU A 24 -5.56 -0.54 -5.16
CA LEU A 24 -4.17 -0.14 -5.37
C LEU A 24 -3.32 -0.49 -4.15
N ALA A 25 -2.20 -1.17 -4.37
CA ALA A 25 -1.13 -1.30 -3.40
C ALA A 25 -0.02 -0.28 -3.65
N LEU A 26 0.59 0.18 -2.57
CA LEU A 26 1.66 1.18 -2.58
C LEU A 26 2.90 0.61 -1.88
N LEU A 27 4.02 0.59 -2.57
CA LEU A 27 5.34 0.35 -2.00
C LEU A 27 6.04 1.68 -1.74
N VAL A 28 6.63 1.83 -0.56
CA VAL A 28 7.34 3.05 -0.15
C VAL A 28 8.76 2.69 0.25
N GLU A 29 9.74 3.19 -0.51
CA GLU A 29 11.14 3.20 -0.09
C GLU A 29 11.38 4.45 0.78
N PRO A 30 11.77 4.30 2.05
CA PRO A 30 12.05 5.44 2.92
C PRO A 30 13.38 6.10 2.56
N GLU A 31 13.50 7.39 2.88
CA GLU A 31 14.77 8.14 2.73
C GLU A 31 15.84 7.63 3.71
N ALA A 32 15.44 7.29 4.94
CA ALA A 32 16.29 6.67 5.94
C ALA A 32 15.89 5.21 6.13
N ALA A 33 16.88 4.32 6.28
CA ALA A 33 16.62 2.91 6.53
C ALA A 33 15.77 2.72 7.80
N VAL A 34 14.69 1.97 7.65
CA VAL A 34 13.79 1.58 8.73
C VAL A 34 14.09 0.12 9.09
N SER A 35 14.24 -0.20 10.37
CA SER A 35 14.75 -1.52 10.80
C SER A 35 13.79 -2.34 11.68
N TYR A 36 12.66 -1.76 12.09
CA TYR A 36 11.67 -2.46 12.92
C TYR A 36 10.28 -1.89 12.73
N GLU A 37 9.27 -2.73 13.00
CA GLU A 37 7.85 -2.49 12.70
C GLU A 37 7.32 -1.15 13.26
N GLU A 38 7.74 -0.76 14.46
CA GLU A 38 7.30 0.51 15.05
C GLU A 38 7.75 1.73 14.21
N GLN A 39 8.96 1.70 13.64
CA GLN A 39 9.42 2.77 12.74
C GLN A 39 8.63 2.77 11.43
N GLU A 40 8.27 1.59 10.90
CA GLU A 40 7.44 1.49 9.68
C GLU A 40 6.07 2.12 9.93
N HIS A 41 5.44 1.83 11.07
CA HIS A 41 4.17 2.42 11.46
C HIS A 41 4.26 3.94 11.62
N ARG A 42 5.29 4.44 12.31
CA ARG A 42 5.51 5.89 12.47
C ARG A 42 5.72 6.58 11.12
N LEU A 43 6.47 5.95 10.21
CA LEU A 43 6.67 6.48 8.87
C LEU A 43 5.36 6.49 8.08
N LEU A 44 4.61 5.39 8.10
CA LEU A 44 3.33 5.27 7.44
C LEU A 44 2.34 6.34 7.93
N ASP A 45 2.29 6.59 9.24
CA ASP A 45 1.49 7.66 9.82
C ASP A 45 1.94 9.04 9.34
N ALA A 46 3.26 9.29 9.30
CA ALA A 46 3.82 10.56 8.86
C ALA A 46 3.53 10.87 7.38
N ILE A 47 3.62 9.87 6.50
CA ILE A 47 3.38 10.06 5.06
C ILE A 47 1.91 9.98 4.67
N TRP A 48 1.03 9.54 5.58
CA TRP A 48 -0.39 9.34 5.28
C TRP A 48 -1.09 10.58 4.70
N PRO A 49 -0.86 11.81 5.19
CA PRO A 49 -1.40 13.00 4.57
C PRO A 49 -1.00 13.16 3.08
N SER A 50 0.25 12.84 2.72
CA SER A 50 0.70 12.86 1.32
C SER A 50 0.00 11.81 0.47
N VAL A 51 -0.26 10.62 1.04
CA VAL A 51 -1.06 9.57 0.38
C VAL A 51 -2.51 10.03 0.21
N GLN A 52 -3.09 10.73 1.19
CA GLN A 52 -4.44 11.30 1.09
C GLN A 52 -4.52 12.35 -0.01
N SER A 53 -3.56 13.27 -0.11
CA SER A 53 -3.48 14.22 -1.22
C SER A 53 -3.30 13.51 -2.56
N ALA A 54 -2.53 12.42 -2.63
CA ALA A 54 -2.43 11.61 -3.83
C ALA A 54 -3.76 10.91 -4.18
N ASN A 55 -4.59 10.54 -3.20
CA ASN A 55 -5.91 9.94 -3.40
C ASN A 55 -6.98 10.93 -3.87
N GLU A 56 -6.77 12.24 -3.70
CA GLU A 56 -7.70 13.26 -4.20
C GLU A 56 -7.68 13.38 -5.73
N ILE A 57 -6.60 12.92 -6.38
CA ILE A 57 -6.46 12.99 -7.84
C ILE A 57 -6.93 11.72 -8.56
N CYS A 58 -7.44 10.72 -7.84
CA CYS A 58 -7.96 9.47 -8.40
C CYS A 58 -9.44 9.24 -8.06
N PRO A 59 -10.15 8.42 -8.84
CA PRO A 59 -11.51 7.97 -8.49
C PRO A 59 -11.56 7.31 -7.11
N VAL A 60 -12.72 7.34 -6.47
CA VAL A 60 -12.92 6.83 -5.11
C VAL A 60 -12.56 5.34 -5.03
N GLU A 61 -12.89 4.59 -6.08
CA GLU A 61 -12.65 3.15 -6.25
C GLU A 61 -11.16 2.81 -6.39
N GLN A 62 -10.33 3.79 -6.72
CA GLN A 62 -8.89 3.65 -6.91
C GLN A 62 -8.06 4.33 -5.82
N ARG A 63 -8.68 4.72 -4.70
CA ARG A 63 -7.93 5.31 -3.58
C ARG A 63 -7.06 4.26 -2.91
N ILE A 64 -5.80 4.59 -2.69
CA ILE A 64 -4.86 3.81 -1.91
C ILE A 64 -5.37 3.73 -0.48
N GLN A 65 -5.54 2.51 0.02
CA GLN A 65 -5.96 2.26 1.39
C GLN A 65 -4.74 2.05 2.26
N LYS A 66 -4.75 2.56 3.50
CA LYS A 66 -3.59 2.51 4.41
C LYS A 66 -3.06 1.09 4.64
N ARG A 67 -3.95 0.10 4.64
CA ARG A 67 -3.66 -1.34 4.79
C ARG A 67 -3.03 -2.00 3.56
N LEU A 68 -3.06 -1.35 2.41
CA LEU A 68 -2.41 -1.78 1.17
C LEU A 68 -1.10 -1.01 0.93
N VAL A 69 -0.52 -0.44 1.97
CA VAL A 69 0.80 0.22 1.92
C VAL A 69 1.84 -0.68 2.58
N ALA A 70 2.97 -0.89 1.91
CA ALA A 70 4.14 -1.54 2.49
C ALA A 70 5.33 -0.57 2.49
N ILE A 71 6.00 -0.46 3.65
CA ILE A 71 7.31 0.15 3.74
C ILE A 71 8.34 -0.92 3.31
N THR A 72 9.21 -0.57 2.37
CA THR A 72 10.16 -1.51 1.78
C THR A 72 11.60 -1.06 2.00
N GLY A 73 12.53 -1.95 1.67
CA GLY A 73 13.94 -1.59 1.52
C GLY A 73 14.25 -0.86 0.20
N PRO A 74 15.55 -0.71 -0.11
CA PRO A 74 16.01 -0.05 -1.33
C PRO A 74 15.51 -0.72 -2.61
N MET A 75 14.94 0.08 -3.53
CA MET A 75 14.43 -0.41 -4.80
C MET A 75 15.54 -0.51 -5.87
N PRO A 76 15.58 -1.58 -6.69
CA PRO A 76 16.45 -1.65 -7.86
C PRO A 76 16.26 -0.46 -8.80
N ARG A 77 17.36 0.22 -9.16
CA ARG A 77 17.34 1.43 -9.99
C ARG A 77 18.06 1.25 -11.32
N ALA A 78 17.67 2.04 -12.32
CA ALA A 78 18.41 2.19 -13.56
C ALA A 78 19.64 3.09 -13.38
N ALA A 79 20.52 3.14 -14.36
CA ALA A 79 21.70 4.01 -14.36
C ALA A 79 21.33 5.50 -14.16
N LYS A 80 20.10 5.90 -14.50
CA LYS A 80 19.55 7.24 -14.29
C LYS A 80 18.89 7.45 -12.91
N GLY A 81 19.01 6.51 -11.98
CA GLY A 81 18.51 6.62 -10.61
C GLY A 81 17.02 6.32 -10.39
N LEU A 82 16.25 6.10 -11.47
CA LEU A 82 14.82 5.77 -11.37
C LEU A 82 14.59 4.28 -11.01
N PRO A 83 13.60 3.96 -10.15
CA PRO A 83 13.22 2.58 -9.87
C PRO A 83 12.85 1.80 -11.14
N LYS A 84 13.42 0.61 -11.31
CA LYS A 84 13.07 -0.33 -12.39
C LYS A 84 11.85 -1.14 -11.97
N ARG A 85 10.65 -0.58 -12.14
CA ARG A 85 9.37 -1.16 -11.71
C ARG A 85 9.28 -2.69 -11.81
N LYS A 86 9.57 -3.26 -12.99
CA LYS A 86 9.54 -4.72 -13.18
C LYS A 86 10.41 -5.47 -12.17
N MET A 87 11.66 -5.04 -11.97
CA MET A 87 12.56 -5.65 -11.00
C MET A 87 12.14 -5.39 -9.55
N VAL A 88 11.51 -4.24 -9.28
CA VAL A 88 10.97 -3.93 -7.95
C VAL A 88 9.81 -4.86 -7.63
N TYR A 89 8.89 -5.07 -8.58
CA TYR A 89 7.75 -5.96 -8.41
C TYR A 89 8.19 -7.42 -8.29
N GLU A 90 9.20 -7.85 -9.04
CA GLU A 90 9.82 -9.18 -8.88
C GLU A 90 10.49 -9.33 -7.50
N LEU A 91 11.16 -8.28 -7.01
CA LEU A 91 11.83 -8.30 -5.70
C LEU A 91 10.83 -8.36 -4.53
N TYR A 92 9.74 -7.60 -4.61
CA TYR A 92 8.74 -7.46 -3.55
C TYR A 92 7.43 -8.22 -3.85
N GLU A 93 7.51 -9.24 -4.72
CA GLU A 93 6.33 -10.02 -5.14
C GLU A 93 5.60 -10.58 -3.91
N LYS A 94 6.34 -11.14 -2.96
CA LYS A 94 5.79 -11.77 -1.74
C LYS A 94 5.08 -10.76 -0.84
N GLU A 95 5.65 -9.57 -0.67
CA GLU A 95 5.09 -8.48 0.11
C GLU A 95 3.80 -7.97 -0.53
N ILE A 96 3.81 -7.70 -1.83
CA ILE A 96 2.63 -7.28 -2.60
C ILE A 96 1.51 -8.31 -2.47
N ASP A 97 1.85 -9.57 -2.72
CA ASP A 97 0.91 -10.68 -2.58
C ASP A 97 0.38 -10.82 -1.15
N GLY A 98 1.23 -10.59 -0.15
CA GLY A 98 0.86 -10.59 1.25
C GLY A 98 -0.17 -9.51 1.58
N LEU A 99 -0.01 -8.29 1.03
CA LEU A 99 -0.99 -7.21 1.19
C LEU A 99 -2.36 -7.62 0.63
N TYR A 100 -2.40 -8.12 -0.61
CA TYR A 100 -3.65 -8.51 -1.23
C TYR A 100 -4.32 -9.70 -0.55
N ARG A 101 -3.55 -10.73 -0.13
CA ARG A 101 -4.11 -11.87 0.61
C ARG A 101 -4.71 -11.45 1.94
N LYS A 102 -4.04 -10.57 2.70
CA LYS A 102 -4.57 -10.04 3.96
C LYS A 102 -5.87 -9.27 3.72
N GLU A 103 -5.93 -8.48 2.65
CA GLU A 103 -7.13 -7.73 2.30
C GLU A 103 -8.30 -8.62 1.87
N GLU A 104 -8.03 -9.64 1.07
CA GLU A 104 -9.02 -10.63 0.66
C GLU A 104 -9.59 -11.39 1.87
N MET A 105 -8.73 -11.85 2.79
CA MET A 105 -9.16 -12.50 4.03
C MET A 105 -10.03 -11.59 4.89
N ARG A 106 -9.66 -10.31 4.98
CA ARG A 106 -10.44 -9.31 5.73
C ARG A 106 -11.82 -9.08 5.11
N LEU A 107 -11.92 -8.97 3.79
CA LEU A 107 -13.19 -8.82 3.10
C LEU A 107 -14.10 -10.03 3.32
N LYS A 108 -13.57 -11.25 3.19
CA LYS A 108 -14.31 -12.49 3.48
C LYS A 108 -14.83 -12.54 4.92
N ALA A 109 -13.99 -12.16 5.89
CA ALA A 109 -14.40 -12.14 7.29
C ALA A 109 -15.55 -11.14 7.58
N LEU A 110 -15.62 -10.03 6.85
CA LEU A 110 -16.73 -9.08 6.97
C LEU A 110 -18.02 -9.62 6.35
N ASP A 111 -17.91 -10.27 5.19
CA ASP A 111 -19.07 -10.90 4.53
C ASP A 111 -19.69 -11.98 5.43
N ASP A 112 -18.85 -12.80 6.08
CA ASP A 112 -19.29 -13.82 7.03
C ASP A 112 -19.97 -13.20 8.28
N GLU A 113 -19.45 -12.08 8.79
CA GLU A 113 -20.06 -11.38 9.93
C GLU A 113 -21.44 -10.80 9.59
N ASP A 114 -21.63 -10.21 8.41
CA ASP A 114 -22.92 -9.65 8.01
C ASP A 114 -23.97 -10.75 7.79
N VAL A 115 -23.60 -11.91 7.22
CA VAL A 115 -24.48 -13.09 7.14
C VAL A 115 -24.94 -13.55 8.53
N THR A 116 -24.04 -13.55 9.53
CA THR A 116 -24.41 -13.96 10.90
C THR A 116 -25.29 -12.93 11.64
N LYS A 117 -25.25 -11.65 11.26
CA LYS A 117 -26.11 -10.60 11.85
C LYS A 117 -27.51 -10.60 11.24
N GLU A 118 -27.64 -10.78 9.93
CA GLU A 118 -28.94 -10.92 9.25
C GLU A 118 -29.69 -12.15 9.77
N ALA A 119 -29.03 -13.30 9.89
CA ALA A 119 -29.65 -14.54 10.40
C ALA A 119 -30.16 -14.45 11.86
N LYS A 120 -29.69 -13.48 12.65
CA LYS A 120 -30.14 -13.25 14.03
C LYS A 120 -31.19 -12.14 14.15
N ALA A 121 -31.37 -11.31 13.13
CA ALA A 121 -32.40 -10.27 13.13
C ALA A 121 -33.79 -10.83 12.75
N ASP A 122 -33.83 -11.97 12.06
CA ASP A 122 -35.06 -12.66 11.63
C ASP A 122 -35.51 -13.80 12.58
N ALA A 123 -34.88 -13.96 13.75
CA ALA A 123 -35.19 -14.98 14.77
C ALA A 123 -35.64 -14.34 16.09
#